data_AF-A0A2V8FWH7-F1
#
_entry.id   AF-A0A2V8FWH7-F1
#
_cell.length_a   1.000
_cell.length_b   1.000
_cell.length_c   1.000
_cell.angle_alpha   90.00
_cell.angle_beta   90.00
_cell.angle_gamma   90.00
#
_symmetry.space_group_name_H-M   'P 1'
#
loop_
_entity.id
_entity.type
_entity.pdbx_description
1 polymer ?
#
loop_
_entity_poly.entity_id
_entity_poly.type
_entity_poly.pdbx_seq_one_letter_code
_entity_poly.pdbx_strand_id
1 'polypeptide(L)'
;RALVGECRRVLKPGGEAVFQVYNRMSWLNALSKLMKVPLEHEDAPVLRKYTAREFRDLLNGFHDVRIVEERFPVKSRLHGGWKGTLFNTFFVGTFNALPRPLVRRFGWHLLAFCKKAPAAQPGGK
;
A
#
# COMPACT_ATOMS: atom_id res chain seq x y z
N ARG A 1 -7.51 -7.42 -12.73
CA ARG A 1 -6.47 -7.40 -13.80
C ARG A 1 -6.87 -6.49 -14.95
N ALA A 2 -8.11 -6.52 -15.46
CA ALA A 2 -8.58 -5.66 -16.57
C ALA A 2 -8.21 -4.16 -16.41
N LEU A 3 -8.52 -3.55 -15.27
CA LEU A 3 -8.17 -2.15 -14.99
C LEU A 3 -6.68 -1.84 -15.22
N VAL A 4 -5.80 -2.68 -14.67
CA VAL A 4 -4.34 -2.51 -14.79
C VAL A 4 -3.88 -2.69 -16.24
N GLY A 5 -4.52 -3.61 -16.98
CA GLY A 5 -4.32 -3.78 -18.41
C GLY A 5 -4.69 -2.52 -19.20
N GLU A 6 -5.84 -1.91 -18.90
CA GLU A 6 -6.27 -0.66 -19.53
C GLU A 6 -5.35 0.51 -19.19
N CYS A 7 -4.95 0.66 -17.92
CA CYS A 7 -3.95 1.66 -17.53
C CYS A 7 -2.65 1.51 -18.32
N ARG A 8 -2.15 0.28 -18.50
CA ARG A 8 -0.97 0.01 -19.32
C ARG A 8 -1.21 0.33 -20.79
N ARG A 9 -2.38 0.02 -21.34
CA ARG A 9 -2.72 0.27 -22.75
C ARG A 9 -2.64 1.76 -23.07
N VAL A 10 -3.25 2.61 -22.24
CA VAL A 10 -3.32 4.06 -22.46
C VAL A 10 -2.04 4.82 -22.11
N LEU A 11 -1.19 4.26 -21.25
CA LEU A 11 0.08 4.88 -20.90
C LEU A 11 1.02 4.94 -22.10
N LYS A 12 1.70 6.06 -22.34
CA LYS A 12 2.72 6.15 -23.39
C LYS A 12 3.89 5.20 -23.11
N PRO A 13 4.59 4.68 -24.14
CA PRO A 13 5.82 3.91 -23.94
C PRO A 13 6.84 4.69 -23.09
N GLY A 14 7.51 4.02 -22.16
CA GLY A 14 8.41 4.65 -21.17
C GLY A 14 7.71 5.46 -20.07
N GLY A 15 6.38 5.59 -20.11
CA GLY A 15 5.60 6.28 -19.09
C GLY A 15 5.65 5.57 -17.73
N GLU A 16 5.40 6.34 -16.66
CA GLU A 16 5.27 5.83 -15.30
C GLU A 16 3.80 5.70 -14.90
N ALA A 17 3.46 4.57 -14.27
CA ALA A 17 2.21 4.39 -13.56
C ALA A 17 2.49 4.28 -12.06
N VAL A 18 1.65 4.93 -11.26
CA VAL A 18 1.65 4.81 -9.80
C VAL A 18 0.33 4.20 -9.37
N PHE A 19 0.38 3.06 -8.69
CA PHE A 19 -0.80 2.37 -8.17
C PHE A 19 -0.75 2.34 -6.65
N GLN A 20 -1.87 2.57 -5.99
CA GLN A 20 -2.02 2.38 -4.55
C GLN A 20 -3.10 1.33 -4.27
N VAL A 21 -2.80 0.37 -3.39
CA VAL A 21 -3.77 -0.61 -2.90
C VAL A 21 -3.66 -0.77 -1.39
N TYR A 22 -4.70 -1.30 -0.76
CA TYR A 22 -4.68 -1.62 0.66
C TYR A 22 -3.90 -2.90 0.94
N ASN A 23 -2.96 -2.83 1.88
CA ASN A 23 -2.15 -3.97 2.32
C ASN A 23 -2.97 -4.88 3.24
N ARG A 24 -3.10 -6.15 2.85
CA ARG A 24 -3.76 -7.17 3.67
C ARG A 24 -2.97 -7.47 4.95
N MET A 25 -1.63 -7.44 4.86
CA MET A 25 -0.74 -7.67 6.00
C MET A 25 -0.30 -6.33 6.60
N SER A 26 -1.20 -5.66 7.31
CA SER A 26 -0.97 -4.31 7.84
C SER A 26 -1.28 -4.17 9.32
N TRP A 27 -0.58 -3.24 9.98
CA TRP A 27 -0.79 -2.93 11.40
C TRP A 27 -2.23 -2.44 11.67
N LEU A 28 -2.83 -1.72 10.73
CA LEU A 28 -4.23 -1.27 10.82
C LEU A 28 -5.21 -2.44 10.79
N ASN A 29 -5.01 -3.46 9.94
CA ASN A 29 -5.81 -4.68 9.99
C ASN A 29 -5.64 -5.43 11.32
N ALA A 30 -4.42 -5.51 11.84
CA ALA A 30 -4.16 -6.19 13.12
C ALA A 30 -4.83 -5.44 14.29
N LEU A 31 -4.70 -4.12 14.33
CA LEU A 31 -5.30 -3.26 15.34
C LEU A 31 -6.84 -3.28 15.26
N SER A 32 -7.41 -3.19 14.06
CA SER A 32 -8.86 -3.29 13.85
C SER A 32 -9.43 -4.61 14.37
N LYS A 33 -8.76 -5.74 14.08
CA LYS A 33 -9.13 -7.05 14.62
C LYS A 33 -9.05 -7.11 16.15
N LEU A 34 -8.00 -6.52 16.72
CA LEU A 34 -7.81 -6.50 18.17
C LEU A 34 -8.85 -5.63 18.88
N MET A 35 -9.10 -4.44 18.33
CA MET A 35 -9.95 -3.41 18.95
C MET A 35 -11.43 -3.54 18.55
N LYS A 36 -11.76 -4.44 17.61
CA LYS A 36 -13.09 -4.61 17.00
C LYS A 36 -13.66 -3.30 16.44
N VAL A 37 -12.78 -2.44 15.91
CA VAL A 37 -13.17 -1.18 15.26
C VAL A 37 -13.11 -1.40 13.75
N PRO A 38 -14.21 -1.15 13.01
CA PRO A 38 -14.23 -1.34 11.57
C PRO A 38 -13.24 -0.37 10.89
N LEU A 39 -12.62 -0.85 9.82
CA LEU A 39 -11.72 -0.01 9.03
C LEU A 39 -12.52 0.91 8.10
N GLU A 40 -11.91 2.02 7.70
CA GLU A 40 -12.44 2.91 6.66
C GLU A 40 -12.84 2.06 5.43
N HIS A 41 -14.12 2.14 5.04
CA HIS A 41 -14.71 1.48 3.87
C HIS A 41 -14.83 -0.05 3.93
N GLU A 42 -14.88 -0.66 5.13
CA GLU A 42 -15.11 -2.11 5.26
C GLU A 42 -16.48 -2.56 4.71
N ASP A 43 -17.43 -1.63 4.67
CA ASP A 43 -18.76 -1.70 4.08
C ASP A 43 -18.80 -1.47 2.56
N ALA A 44 -17.67 -1.11 1.94
CA ALA A 44 -17.63 -0.95 0.49
C ALA A 44 -17.79 -2.32 -0.21
N PRO A 45 -18.71 -2.44 -1.18
CA PRO A 45 -19.07 -3.72 -1.79
C PRO A 45 -17.90 -4.40 -2.53
N VAL A 46 -16.81 -3.67 -2.82
CA VAL A 46 -15.62 -4.20 -3.50
C VAL A 46 -14.33 -3.67 -2.87
N LEU A 47 -14.12 -3.86 -1.55
CA LEU A 47 -12.81 -3.62 -0.93
C LEU A 47 -11.89 -4.84 -1.10
N ARG A 48 -11.01 -4.81 -2.11
CA ARG A 48 -9.98 -5.87 -2.31
C ARG A 48 -8.64 -5.43 -1.71
N LYS A 49 -8.17 -6.18 -0.71
CA LYS A 49 -6.85 -6.02 -0.07
C LYS A 49 -5.85 -6.98 -0.71
N TYR A 50 -4.60 -6.56 -0.85
CA TYR A 50 -3.53 -7.34 -1.50
C TYR A 50 -2.32 -7.53 -0.57
N THR A 51 -1.61 -8.63 -0.73
CA THR A 51 -0.22 -8.76 -0.26
C THR A 51 0.72 -8.15 -1.31
N ALA A 52 1.95 -7.81 -0.91
CA ALA A 52 2.97 -7.31 -1.85
C ALA A 52 3.23 -8.27 -3.02
N ARG A 53 3.12 -9.58 -2.79
CA ARG A 53 3.25 -10.60 -3.84
C ARG A 53 2.10 -10.54 -4.84
N GLU A 54 0.85 -10.62 -4.36
CA GLU A 54 -0.32 -10.55 -5.26
C GLU A 54 -0.38 -9.22 -6.01
N PHE A 55 0.06 -8.13 -5.37
CA PHE A 55 0.14 -6.82 -6.02
C PHE A 55 1.21 -6.80 -7.11
N ARG A 56 2.38 -7.39 -6.88
CA ARG A 56 3.41 -7.59 -7.92
C ARG A 56 2.87 -8.44 -9.07
N ASP A 57 2.15 -9.52 -8.77
CA ASP A 57 1.57 -10.40 -9.79
C ASP A 57 0.50 -9.68 -10.63
N LEU A 58 -0.25 -8.76 -10.01
CA LEU A 58 -1.22 -7.91 -10.70
C LEU A 58 -0.54 -6.95 -11.70
N LEU A 59 0.69 -6.53 -11.41
CA LEU A 59 1.48 -5.57 -12.18
C LEU A 59 2.46 -6.22 -13.18
N ASN A 60 2.38 -7.53 -13.40
CA ASN A 60 3.32 -8.30 -14.22
C ASN A 60 3.50 -7.80 -15.68
N GLY A 61 2.59 -6.98 -16.19
CA GLY A 61 2.68 -6.36 -17.51
C GLY A 61 3.56 -5.10 -17.57
N PHE A 62 4.03 -4.59 -16.44
CA PHE A 62 4.91 -3.43 -16.34
C PHE A 62 6.36 -3.86 -16.09
N HIS A 63 7.28 -2.98 -16.45
CA HIS A 63 8.71 -3.08 -16.15
C HIS A 63 9.06 -2.24 -14.92
N ASP A 64 10.24 -2.49 -14.34
CA ASP A 64 10.81 -1.71 -13.22
C ASP A 64 9.85 -1.52 -12.03
N VAL A 65 9.10 -2.58 -11.68
CA VAL A 65 8.10 -2.52 -10.62
C VAL A 65 8.79 -2.39 -9.25
N ARG A 66 8.69 -1.21 -8.65
CA ARG A 66 9.12 -0.93 -7.28
C ARG A 66 7.89 -0.80 -6.38
N ILE A 67 7.79 -1.65 -5.36
CA ILE A 67 6.71 -1.58 -4.37
C ILE A 67 7.29 -1.00 -3.07
N VAL A 68 6.57 -0.05 -2.49
CA VAL A 68 6.86 0.53 -1.19
C VAL A 68 5.63 0.43 -0.30
N GLU A 69 5.84 0.12 0.97
CA GLU A 69 4.79 0.10 1.97
C GLU A 69 4.74 1.43 2.73
N GLU A 70 3.55 2.03 2.83
CA GLU A 70 3.34 3.35 3.44
C GLU A 70 2.16 3.38 4.42
N ARG A 71 1.96 4.54 5.07
CA ARG A 71 0.97 4.80 6.13
C ARG A 71 1.21 3.93 7.38
N PHE A 72 2.28 4.29 8.09
CA PHE A 72 2.63 3.79 9.42
C PHE A 72 1.82 4.51 10.51
N PRO A 73 1.70 3.97 11.74
CA PRO A 73 0.93 4.61 12.79
C PRO A 73 1.56 5.95 13.15
N VAL A 74 0.72 6.98 13.12
CA VAL A 74 1.06 8.32 13.59
C VAL A 74 0.21 8.63 14.82
N LYS A 75 0.72 9.51 15.70
CA LYS A 75 -0.03 9.94 16.88
C LYS A 75 -1.38 10.52 16.43
N SER A 76 -2.47 9.96 16.93
CA SER A 76 -3.82 10.42 16.63
C SER A 76 -4.09 11.73 17.38
N ARG A 77 -4.50 12.77 16.65
CA ARG A 77 -5.01 14.03 17.23
C ARG A 77 -6.53 14.04 17.43
N LEU A 78 -7.22 13.01 16.92
CA LEU A 78 -8.68 12.90 16.87
C LEU A 78 -9.29 12.25 18.13
N HIS A 79 -8.55 11.38 18.81
CA HIS A 79 -9.04 10.70 20.02
C HIS A 79 -8.49 11.42 21.26
N GLY A 80 -9.31 12.24 21.91
CA GLY A 80 -9.04 12.80 23.23
C GLY A 80 -9.36 11.83 24.37
N GLY A 81 -8.85 12.10 25.57
CA GLY A 81 -9.09 11.30 26.78
C GLY A 81 -8.16 10.12 26.99
N TRP A 82 -8.37 9.36 28.07
CA TRP A 82 -7.46 8.30 28.54
C TRP A 82 -7.16 7.21 27.51
N LYS A 83 -8.14 6.84 26.68
CA LYS A 83 -7.97 5.88 25.58
C LYS A 83 -7.06 6.41 24.47
N GLY A 84 -7.16 7.69 24.15
CA GLY A 84 -6.27 8.37 23.20
C GLY A 84 -4.83 8.45 23.72
N THR A 85 -4.66 8.72 25.02
CA THR A 85 -3.33 8.72 25.66
C THR A 85 -2.69 7.33 25.66
N LEU A 86 -3.45 6.27 25.97
CA LEU A 86 -2.96 4.89 25.94
C LEU A 86 -2.52 4.49 24.52
N PHE A 87 -3.35 4.80 23.52
CA PHE A 87 -3.04 4.54 22.12
C PHE A 87 -1.79 5.30 21.63
N ASN A 88 -1.74 6.61 21.89
CA ASN A 88 -0.65 7.47 21.43
C ASN A 88 0.67 7.20 22.14
N THR A 89 0.64 6.73 23.39
CA THR A 89 1.84 6.52 24.20
C THR A 89 2.36 5.10 24.07
N PHE A 90 1.52 4.09 24.29
CA PHE A 90 1.98 2.70 24.28
C PHE A 90 2.01 2.11 22.87
N PHE A 91 0.94 2.25 22.09
CA PHE A 91 0.88 1.60 20.77
C PHE A 91 1.76 2.32 19.74
N VAL A 92 1.55 3.63 19.57
CA VAL A 92 2.38 4.43 18.63
C VAL A 92 3.83 4.52 19.11
N GLY A 93 4.06 4.63 20.42
CA GLY A 93 5.41 4.65 21.00
C GLY A 93 6.17 3.35 20.74
N THR A 94 5.56 2.19 21.04
CA THR A 94 6.18 0.88 20.79
C THR A 94 6.42 0.66 19.30
N PHE A 95 5.46 1.00 18.44
CA PHE A 95 5.62 0.84 17.00
C PHE A 95 6.73 1.73 16.42
N ASN A 96 6.87 2.96 16.90
CA ASN A 96 7.95 3.86 16.48
C ASN A 96 9.32 3.44 17.04
N ALA A 97 9.35 2.76 18.18
CA ALA A 97 10.57 2.21 18.76
C ALA A 97 11.06 0.94 18.03
N LEU A 98 10.18 0.25 17.31
CA LEU A 98 10.57 -0.91 16.50
C LEU A 98 11.43 -0.48 15.30
N PRO A 99 12.56 -1.17 15.03
CA PRO A 99 13.40 -0.90 13.87
C PRO A 99 12.60 -0.87 12.56
N ARG A 100 12.81 0.19 11.76
CA ARG A 100 12.13 0.40 10.45
C ARG A 100 12.12 -0.86 9.55
N PRO A 101 13.18 -1.66 9.44
CA PRO A 101 13.17 -2.87 8.60
C PRO A 101 12.13 -3.92 9.01
N LEU A 102 11.76 -3.96 10.30
CA LEU A 102 10.76 -4.90 10.83
C LEU A 102 9.35 -4.40 10.58
N VAL A 103 9.12 -3.10 10.73
CA VAL A 103 7.78 -2.52 10.62
C VAL A 103 7.39 -2.15 9.19
N ARG A 104 8.37 -1.90 8.30
CA ARG A 104 8.10 -1.39 6.94
C ARG A 104 7.08 -2.23 6.18
N ARG A 105 7.16 -3.56 6.27
CA ARG A 105 6.27 -4.49 5.55
C ARG A 105 4.79 -4.40 5.98
N PHE A 106 4.51 -3.75 7.11
CA PHE A 106 3.19 -3.67 7.71
C PHE A 106 2.48 -2.35 7.48
N GLY A 107 3.00 -1.46 6.62
CA GLY A 107 2.29 -0.24 6.20
C GLY A 107 0.89 -0.56 5.67
N TRP A 108 -0.07 0.34 5.90
CA TRP A 108 -1.46 0.14 5.46
C TRP A 108 -1.64 0.21 3.94
N HIS A 109 -0.79 0.97 3.25
CA HIS A 109 -0.82 1.08 1.79
C HIS A 109 0.37 0.36 1.17
N LEU A 110 0.14 -0.26 0.02
CA LEU A 110 1.18 -0.64 -0.92
C LEU A 110 1.11 0.34 -2.09
N LEU A 111 2.19 1.09 -2.33
CA LEU A 111 2.36 1.88 -3.54
C LEU A 111 3.31 1.17 -4.48
N ALA A 112 2.94 1.06 -5.75
CA ALA A 112 3.81 0.57 -6.80
C ALA A 112 4.10 1.68 -7.80
N PHE A 113 5.39 1.83 -8.11
CA PHE A 113 5.90 2.65 -9.21
C PHE A 113 6.31 1.67 -10.31
N CYS A 114 5.76 1.83 -11.50
CA CYS A 114 5.98 0.91 -12.61
C CYS A 114 6.21 1.67 -13.91
N LYS A 115 7.09 1.16 -14.77
CA LYS A 115 7.31 1.72 -16.11
C LYS A 115 6.64 0.87 -17.18
N LYS A 116 6.05 1.51 -18.19
CA LYS A 116 5.71 0.82 -19.44
C LYS A 116 6.99 0.65 -20.26
N ALA A 117 7.13 -0.50 -20.93
CA ALA A 117 8.23 -0.73 -21.86
C ALA A 117 8.39 0.47 -22.82
N PRO A 118 9.63 0.89 -23.13
CA PRO A 118 9.86 1.85 -24.19
C PRO A 118 9.38 1.27 -25.52
N ALA A 119 9.06 2.15 -26.47
CA ALA A 119 8.82 1.70 -27.83
C ALA A 119 10.11 1.01 -28.33
N ALA A 120 9.97 -0.10 -29.06
CA ALA A 120 11.11 -0.66 -29.76
C ALA A 120 11.71 0.45 -30.64
N GLN A 121 13.02 0.70 -30.51
CA GLN A 121 13.69 1.58 -31.44
C GLN A 121 13.56 0.96 -32.83
N PRO A 122 13.10 1.69 -33.85
CA PRO A 122 13.15 1.18 -35.22
C PRO A 122 14.61 0.86 -35.51
N GLY A 123 14.88 -0.40 -35.87
CA GLY A 123 16.24 -0.93 -36.00
C GLY A 123 17.14 0.02 -36.77
N GLY A 124 18.28 0.36 -36.14
CA GLY A 124 19.38 1.00 -36.84
C GLY A 124 19.80 0.09 -37.99
N LYS A 125 19.85 0.68 -39.19
CA LYS A 125 20.46 0.06 -40.37
C LYS A 125 21.92 -0.24 -40.10
#